data_AF-A0A2D0S632-F1
#
_entry.id   AF-A0A2D0S632-F1
#
_cell.length_a   1.000
_cell.length_b   1.000
_cell.length_c   1.000
_cell.angle_alpha   90.00
_cell.angle_beta   90.00
_cell.angle_gamma   90.00
#
_symmetry.space_group_name_H-M   'P 1'
#
loop_
_entity.id
_entity.type
_entity.pdbx_description
1 polymer ?
#
loop_
_entity_poly.entity_id
_entity_poly.type
_entity_poly.pdbx_seq_one_letter_code
_entity_poly.pdbx_strand_id
1 'polypeptide(L)'
;MTMSSVMLIKKLLRKSSRAGCVAREGQRSTAMMTQIKHKTHYSERQNVSISKKDNEAFGFNIRTYEKNTTDAELFTCVCSVKENSPAENAGLRTGDIIISVNSICVEGLQHEQIVDLVQKGSCLLKMEVVRGTSVKQKELQMKLEHLQRHLREKRAELQMLITQEERLRGGS
;
A
#
# COMPACT_ATOMS: atom_id res chain seq x y z
N MET A 1 -52.28 9.47 -6.84
CA MET A 1 -51.78 8.07 -6.86
C MET A 1 -50.65 8.05 -7.89
N THR A 2 -49.36 7.81 -7.62
CA THR A 2 -48.66 7.05 -6.57
C THR A 2 -47.38 7.80 -6.14
N MET A 3 -47.33 8.24 -4.88
CA MET A 3 -46.13 8.74 -4.21
C MET A 3 -45.45 7.58 -3.49
N SER A 4 -44.84 6.65 -4.22
CA SER A 4 -44.29 5.44 -3.59
C SER A 4 -43.06 4.93 -4.33
N SER A 5 -41.88 5.37 -3.89
CA SER A 5 -40.59 4.65 -3.97
C SER A 5 -39.46 5.40 -3.25
N VAL A 6 -39.52 6.73 -3.12
CA VAL A 6 -38.40 7.53 -2.57
C VAL A 6 -38.44 7.67 -1.03
N MET A 7 -39.56 7.36 -0.38
CA MET A 7 -39.67 7.43 1.09
C MET A 7 -39.11 6.21 1.84
N LEU A 8 -38.84 5.08 1.16
CA LEU A 8 -38.44 3.85 1.83
C LEU A 8 -36.96 3.85 2.26
N ILE A 9 -36.10 4.62 1.58
CA ILE A 9 -34.66 4.66 1.89
C ILE A 9 -34.36 5.51 3.13
N LYS A 10 -35.22 6.48 3.50
CA LYS A 10 -35.01 7.32 4.69
C LYS A 10 -35.40 6.66 6.02
N LYS A 11 -35.99 5.45 6.03
CA LYS A 11 -36.53 4.83 7.24
C LYS A 11 -35.64 3.76 7.89
N LEU A 12 -34.49 3.43 7.29
CA LEU A 12 -33.53 2.46 7.85
C LEU A 12 -32.38 3.08 8.67
N LEU A 13 -32.45 4.37 9.01
CA LEU A 13 -31.41 5.04 9.83
C LEU A 13 -31.96 5.80 11.04
N ARG A 14 -33.12 5.40 11.60
CA ARG A 14 -33.61 5.97 12.87
C ARG A 14 -34.27 4.91 13.76
N LYS A 15 -33.55 4.55 14.83
CA LYS A 15 -33.93 3.98 16.18
C LYS A 15 -32.63 3.33 16.69
N SER A 16 -32.02 3.58 17.85
CA SER A 16 -32.39 4.09 19.19
C SER A 16 -31.03 4.32 19.92
N SER A 17 -30.64 5.43 20.59
CA SER A 17 -31.14 6.10 21.82
C SER A 17 -31.41 5.07 22.94
N ARG A 18 -30.88 5.08 24.18
CA ARG A 18 -30.24 6.10 25.05
C ARG A 18 -29.75 5.40 26.35
N ALA A 19 -28.65 5.89 26.94
CA ALA A 19 -28.37 6.07 28.40
C ALA A 19 -26.91 6.59 28.52
N GLY A 20 -26.65 7.89 28.71
CA GLY A 20 -26.47 8.61 29.99
C GLY A 20 -24.97 8.65 30.33
N CYS A 21 -24.27 9.78 30.51
CA CYS A 21 -24.45 10.84 31.50
C CYS A 21 -23.76 12.17 31.10
N VAL A 22 -24.08 13.21 31.87
CA VAL A 22 -23.94 14.67 31.68
C VAL A 22 -22.60 15.23 32.21
N ALA A 23 -21.96 16.19 31.50
CA ALA A 23 -21.50 17.48 32.06
C ALA A 23 -20.74 18.40 31.06
N ARG A 24 -21.30 19.61 30.89
CA ARG A 24 -20.73 20.96 30.70
C ARG A 24 -19.88 21.34 29.46
N GLU A 25 -20.59 22.05 28.57
CA GLU A 25 -20.29 23.25 27.78
C GLU A 25 -18.84 23.78 27.66
N GLY A 26 -18.46 24.03 26.40
CA GLY A 26 -17.75 25.26 26.06
C GLY A 26 -16.53 25.18 25.16
N GLN A 27 -16.59 24.52 23.98
CA GLN A 27 -16.01 25.03 22.72
C GLN A 27 -16.13 23.99 21.58
N ARG A 28 -16.65 24.47 20.44
CA ARG A 28 -16.79 23.74 19.19
C ARG A 28 -15.42 23.60 18.51
N SER A 29 -15.03 22.38 18.18
CA SER A 29 -14.50 22.05 16.84
C SER A 29 -14.31 20.54 16.68
N THR A 30 -15.15 19.99 15.81
CA THR A 30 -14.96 18.83 14.93
C THR A 30 -13.54 18.23 14.88
N ALA A 31 -13.33 17.11 15.56
CA ALA A 31 -12.36 16.08 15.16
C ALA A 31 -12.68 14.76 15.88
N MET A 32 -13.88 14.21 15.62
CA MET A 32 -14.17 12.83 16.01
C MET A 32 -13.29 11.92 15.15
N MET A 33 -12.21 11.42 15.76
CA MET A 33 -11.80 10.02 15.71
C MET A 33 -12.42 9.20 14.58
N THR A 34 -11.85 9.35 13.39
CA THR A 34 -11.37 8.16 12.70
C THR A 34 -9.90 8.38 12.50
N GLN A 35 -9.17 8.08 13.58
CA GLN A 35 -7.88 7.42 13.46
C GLN A 35 -8.11 6.21 12.54
N ILE A 36 -8.11 6.45 11.24
CA ILE A 36 -7.51 5.51 10.31
C ILE A 36 -6.08 5.51 10.80
N LYS A 37 -5.82 4.62 11.76
CA LYS A 37 -4.48 4.21 12.10
C LYS A 37 -3.87 3.97 10.73
N HIS A 38 -2.97 4.85 10.31
CA HIS A 38 -1.86 4.45 9.47
C HIS A 38 -1.11 3.41 10.31
N LYS A 39 -1.73 2.24 10.50
CA LYS A 39 -1.04 0.99 10.71
C LYS A 39 -0.51 0.72 9.31
N THR A 40 0.52 1.50 8.95
CA THR A 40 1.51 1.06 8.02
C THR A 40 1.84 -0.34 8.50
N HIS A 41 1.35 -1.33 7.76
CA HIS A 41 1.76 -2.69 7.95
C HIS A 41 3.22 -2.72 7.47
N TYR A 42 4.13 -2.07 8.21
CA TYR A 42 5.54 -2.38 8.15
C TYR A 42 5.60 -3.78 8.73
N SER A 43 5.33 -4.73 7.85
CA SER A 43 5.63 -6.12 8.06
C SER A 43 7.06 -6.21 8.58
N GLU A 44 7.27 -7.05 9.57
CA GLU A 44 8.49 -7.10 10.39
C GLU A 44 9.75 -6.96 9.51
N ARG A 45 10.48 -5.85 9.69
CA ARG A 45 11.75 -5.63 8.96
C ARG A 45 12.73 -6.69 9.44
N GLN A 46 13.36 -7.38 8.50
CA GLN A 46 14.31 -8.43 8.80
C GLN A 46 15.64 -8.15 8.14
N ASN A 47 16.70 -8.34 8.91
CA ASN A 47 18.05 -8.33 8.39
C ASN A 47 18.41 -9.75 7.96
N VAL A 48 18.76 -9.89 6.68
CA VAL A 48 19.17 -11.14 6.07
C VAL A 48 20.64 -11.01 5.71
N SER A 49 21.46 -11.94 6.19
CA SER A 49 22.89 -12.02 5.85
C SER A 49 23.13 -13.31 5.09
N ILE A 50 23.52 -13.19 3.82
CA ILE A 50 23.75 -14.32 2.93
C ILE A 50 25.25 -14.45 2.70
N SER A 51 25.81 -15.59 3.08
CA SER A 51 27.22 -15.92 2.83
C SER A 51 27.31 -16.97 1.73
N LYS A 52 28.15 -16.72 0.73
CA LYS A 52 28.41 -17.64 -0.38
C LYS A 52 29.91 -17.92 -0.52
N LYS A 53 30.26 -19.03 -1.19
CA LYS A 53 31.60 -19.32 -1.70
C LYS A 53 31.93 -18.45 -2.92
N ASP A 54 33.22 -18.28 -3.21
CA ASP A 54 33.67 -17.38 -4.28
C ASP A 54 33.10 -17.75 -5.66
N ASN A 55 32.92 -19.05 -5.93
CA ASN A 55 32.45 -19.56 -7.21
C ASN A 55 30.98 -20.05 -7.23
N GLU A 56 30.17 -19.65 -6.25
CA GLU A 56 28.72 -19.94 -6.26
C GLU A 56 27.90 -18.65 -6.36
N ALA A 57 26.63 -18.78 -6.77
CA ALA A 57 25.67 -17.69 -6.74
C ALA A 57 24.89 -17.71 -5.43
N PHE A 58 24.37 -16.56 -5.00
CA PHE A 58 23.52 -16.49 -3.80
C PHE A 58 22.21 -17.30 -3.94
N GLY A 59 21.74 -17.51 -5.18
CA GLY A 59 20.60 -18.38 -5.48
C GLY A 59 19.22 -17.72 -5.34
N PHE A 60 19.11 -16.42 -5.64
CA PHE A 60 17.83 -15.72 -5.71
C PHE A 60 17.79 -14.81 -6.94
N ASN A 61 16.58 -14.43 -7.35
CA ASN A 61 16.35 -13.42 -8.39
C ASN A 61 15.52 -12.26 -7.82
N ILE A 62 15.75 -11.07 -8.36
CA ILE A 62 15.04 -9.85 -7.98
C ILE A 62 14.27 -9.29 -9.18
N ARG A 63 13.22 -8.53 -8.90
CA ARG A 63 12.50 -7.75 -9.91
C ARG A 63 12.16 -6.38 -9.35
N THR A 64 12.37 -5.36 -10.18
CA THR A 64 12.01 -3.98 -9.88
C THR A 64 10.69 -3.63 -10.54
N TYR A 65 9.84 -2.92 -9.83
CA TYR A 65 8.51 -2.51 -10.24
C TYR A 65 8.35 -1.01 -10.05
N GLU A 66 7.67 -0.38 -10.98
CA GLU A 66 7.18 0.98 -10.84
C GLU A 66 5.89 0.97 -10.04
N LYS A 67 5.80 1.87 -9.06
CA LYS A 67 4.57 2.15 -8.34
C LYS A 67 3.70 3.03 -9.23
N ASN A 68 2.43 2.65 -9.42
CA ASN A 68 1.44 3.39 -10.20
C ASN A 68 0.96 4.70 -9.51
N THR A 69 1.86 5.36 -8.79
CA THR A 69 1.64 6.66 -8.16
C THR A 69 2.24 7.74 -9.05
N THR A 70 1.71 8.96 -8.90
CA THR A 70 2.13 10.16 -9.65
C THR A 70 3.64 10.42 -9.59
N ASP A 71 4.35 9.89 -8.57
CA ASP A 71 5.78 10.07 -8.33
C ASP A 71 6.69 8.92 -8.79
N ALA A 72 6.21 7.98 -9.63
CA ALA A 72 7.06 6.95 -10.27
C ALA A 72 8.08 6.25 -9.34
N GLU A 73 7.70 5.99 -8.09
CA GLU A 73 8.58 5.38 -7.10
C GLU A 73 8.88 3.92 -7.50
N LEU A 74 10.17 3.56 -7.57
CA LEU A 74 10.62 2.20 -7.84
C LEU A 74 10.73 1.39 -6.54
N PHE A 75 10.29 0.14 -6.58
CA PHE A 75 10.55 -0.83 -5.51
C PHE A 75 11.03 -2.16 -6.07
N THR A 76 11.87 -2.87 -5.31
CA THR A 76 12.44 -4.15 -5.72
C THR A 76 12.08 -5.25 -4.74
N CYS A 77 11.71 -6.42 -5.27
CA CYS A 77 11.40 -7.59 -4.46
C CYS A 77 12.05 -8.86 -5.00
N VAL A 78 12.16 -9.87 -4.14
CA VAL A 78 12.64 -11.21 -4.48
C VAL A 78 11.54 -11.95 -5.23
N CYS A 79 11.82 -12.37 -6.47
CA CYS A 79 10.83 -13.05 -7.32
C CYS A 79 10.98 -14.58 -7.31
N SER A 80 12.16 -15.09 -6.96
CA SER A 80 12.39 -16.52 -6.76
C SER A 80 13.60 -16.76 -5.87
N VAL A 81 13.55 -17.80 -5.05
CA VAL A 81 14.67 -18.32 -4.28
C VAL A 81 14.87 -19.78 -4.66
N LYS A 82 16.11 -20.19 -4.93
CA LYS A 82 16.47 -21.56 -5.31
C LYS A 82 16.56 -22.44 -4.07
N GLU A 83 16.04 -23.66 -4.15
CA GLU A 83 16.17 -24.65 -3.07
C GLU A 83 17.64 -25.02 -2.81
N ASN A 84 17.97 -25.28 -1.54
CA ASN A 84 19.31 -25.59 -1.06
C ASN A 84 20.36 -24.52 -1.40
N SER A 85 19.93 -23.26 -1.54
CA SER A 85 20.82 -22.13 -1.85
C SER A 85 21.25 -21.37 -0.60
N PRO A 86 22.35 -20.59 -0.66
CA PRO A 86 22.72 -19.67 0.42
C PRO A 86 21.58 -18.74 0.83
N ALA A 87 20.80 -18.25 -0.14
CA ALA A 87 19.68 -17.34 0.13
C ALA A 87 18.54 -18.01 0.90
N GLU A 88 18.18 -19.25 0.56
CA GLU A 88 17.17 -20.01 1.31
C GLU A 88 17.64 -20.30 2.73
N ASN A 89 18.90 -20.71 2.90
CA ASN A 89 19.51 -20.98 4.21
C ASN A 89 19.57 -19.73 5.10
N ALA A 90 19.72 -18.54 4.48
CA ALA A 90 19.67 -17.26 5.18
C ALA A 90 18.23 -16.81 5.53
N GLY A 91 17.21 -17.56 5.08
CA GLY A 91 15.80 -17.28 5.36
C GLY A 91 15.15 -16.28 4.41
N LEU A 92 15.78 -15.96 3.27
CA LEU A 92 15.19 -15.14 2.23
C LEU A 92 14.03 -15.88 1.56
N ARG A 93 12.94 -15.19 1.28
CA ARG A 93 11.74 -15.78 0.67
C ARG A 93 11.27 -15.01 -0.54
N THR A 94 10.61 -15.73 -1.45
CA THR A 94 9.89 -15.12 -2.57
C THR A 94 8.82 -14.17 -2.03
N GLY A 95 8.79 -12.95 -2.56
CA GLY A 95 7.89 -11.88 -2.13
C GLY A 95 8.49 -10.93 -1.11
N ASP A 96 9.68 -11.19 -0.57
CA ASP A 96 10.38 -10.24 0.30
C ASP A 96 10.73 -8.96 -0.49
N ILE A 97 10.40 -7.80 0.10
CA ILE A 97 10.70 -6.50 -0.49
C ILE A 97 12.05 -6.03 0.04
N ILE A 98 12.96 -5.65 -0.84
CA ILE A 98 14.31 -5.22 -0.50
C ILE A 98 14.28 -3.73 -0.16
N ILE A 99 14.78 -3.38 1.02
CA ILE A 99 14.86 -2.00 1.51
C ILE A 99 16.29 -1.47 1.39
N SER A 100 17.28 -2.30 1.73
CA SER A 100 18.69 -1.94 1.61
C SER A 100 19.55 -3.15 1.25
N VAL A 101 20.69 -2.86 0.58
CA VAL A 101 21.72 -3.82 0.21
C VAL A 101 23.07 -3.28 0.65
N ASN A 102 23.82 -4.04 1.43
CA ASN A 102 25.12 -3.67 2.00
C ASN A 102 25.12 -2.29 2.69
N SER A 103 24.04 -1.98 3.41
CA SER A 103 23.79 -0.69 4.10
C SER A 103 23.46 0.49 3.19
N ILE A 104 23.22 0.25 1.90
CA ILE A 104 22.80 1.26 0.92
C ILE A 104 21.29 1.08 0.67
N CYS A 105 20.52 2.16 0.85
CA CYS A 105 19.09 2.16 0.55
C CYS A 105 18.87 1.96 -0.95
N VAL A 106 17.93 1.08 -1.32
CA VAL A 106 17.62 0.78 -2.73
C VAL A 106 16.35 1.47 -3.25
N GLU A 107 15.70 2.26 -2.40
CA GLU A 107 14.50 3.01 -2.77
C GLU A 107 14.81 4.01 -3.91
N GLY A 108 14.03 3.94 -4.99
CA GLY A 108 14.22 4.79 -6.18
C GLY A 108 15.42 4.42 -7.06
N LEU A 109 16.20 3.39 -6.71
CA LEU A 109 17.30 2.92 -7.58
C LEU A 109 16.77 2.10 -8.75
N GLN A 110 17.46 2.22 -9.88
CA GLN A 110 17.20 1.40 -11.07
C GLN A 110 17.64 -0.04 -10.84
N HIS A 111 17.01 -0.96 -11.57
CA HIS A 111 17.29 -2.40 -11.46
C HIS A 111 18.79 -2.72 -11.55
N GLU A 112 19.48 -2.16 -12.55
CA GLU A 112 20.91 -2.37 -12.79
C GLU A 112 21.77 -1.95 -11.59
N GLN A 113 21.47 -0.79 -10.99
CA GLN A 113 22.21 -0.29 -9.83
C GLN A 113 22.07 -1.24 -8.63
N ILE A 114 20.90 -1.84 -8.44
CA ILE A 114 20.66 -2.79 -7.34
C ILE A 114 21.40 -4.11 -7.62
N VAL A 115 21.40 -4.58 -8.88
CA VAL A 115 22.17 -5.75 -9.30
C VAL A 115 23.66 -5.53 -9.04
N ASP A 116 24.20 -4.35 -9.36
CA ASP A 116 25.59 -3.99 -9.08
C ASP A 116 25.89 -4.01 -7.58
N LEU A 117 24.99 -3.51 -6.73
CA LEU A 117 25.15 -3.55 -5.27
C LEU A 117 25.20 -4.98 -4.73
N VAL A 118 24.39 -5.88 -5.29
CA VAL A 118 24.36 -7.31 -4.93
C VAL A 118 25.64 -8.01 -5.40
N GLN A 119 26.15 -7.67 -6.58
CA GLN A 119 27.35 -8.32 -7.16
C GLN A 119 28.67 -7.76 -6.64
N LYS A 120 28.72 -6.50 -6.17
CA LYS A 120 29.93 -5.89 -5.60
C LYS A 120 30.42 -6.54 -4.30
N GLY A 121 29.57 -7.31 -3.61
CA GLY A 121 29.98 -8.07 -2.42
C GLY A 121 30.70 -9.36 -2.79
N SER A 122 31.93 -9.56 -2.30
CA SER A 122 32.75 -10.73 -2.68
C SER A 122 32.13 -12.06 -2.25
N CYS A 123 31.65 -12.14 -1.00
CA CYS A 123 31.11 -13.39 -0.44
C CYS A 123 30.01 -13.20 0.60
N LEU A 124 29.88 -12.00 1.18
CA LEU A 124 28.87 -11.68 2.19
C LEU A 124 27.96 -10.56 1.69
N LEU A 125 26.66 -10.84 1.63
CA LEU A 125 25.62 -9.90 1.27
C LEU A 125 24.74 -9.63 2.47
N LYS A 126 24.67 -8.37 2.91
CA LYS A 126 23.77 -7.94 4.00
C LYS A 126 22.60 -7.18 3.41
N MET A 127 21.38 -7.57 3.74
CA MET A 127 20.17 -6.95 3.22
C MET A 127 19.17 -6.69 4.34
N GLU A 128 18.43 -5.60 4.21
CA GLU A 128 17.23 -5.37 5.01
C GLU A 128 16.03 -5.60 4.11
N VAL A 129 15.13 -6.48 4.54
CA VAL A 129 13.92 -6.84 3.79
C VAL A 129 12.67 -6.68 4.64
N VAL A 130 11.55 -6.44 3.98
CA VAL A 130 10.22 -6.45 4.59
C VAL A 130 9.51 -7.72 4.13
N ARG A 131 9.19 -8.59 5.10
CA ARG A 131 8.44 -9.83 4.89
C ARG A 131 6.97 -9.51 4.65
N GLY A 132 6.52 -9.33 3.42
CA GLY A 132 5.21 -8.71 3.22
C GLY A 132 4.47 -9.07 1.95
N THR A 133 3.74 -10.19 2.01
CA THR A 133 2.73 -10.69 1.04
C THR A 133 3.26 -10.98 -0.36
N SER A 134 2.80 -12.08 -0.98
CA SER A 134 3.15 -12.43 -2.36
C SER A 134 3.07 -11.18 -3.24
N VAL A 135 4.10 -10.90 -4.04
CA VAL A 135 4.21 -9.70 -4.89
C VAL A 135 2.88 -9.33 -5.56
N LYS A 136 2.14 -10.34 -6.02
CA LYS A 136 0.81 -10.26 -6.60
C LYS A 136 -0.26 -9.65 -5.67
N GLN A 137 -0.27 -10.00 -4.39
CA GLN A 137 -1.19 -9.42 -3.40
C GLN A 137 -0.91 -7.93 -3.19
N LYS A 138 0.37 -7.51 -3.15
CA LYS A 138 0.72 -6.09 -3.04
C LYS A 138 0.35 -5.33 -4.31
N GLU A 139 0.62 -5.91 -5.49
CA GLU A 139 0.21 -5.35 -6.78
C GLU A 139 -1.32 -5.18 -6.86
N LEU A 140 -2.10 -6.20 -6.48
CA LEU A 140 -3.55 -6.14 -6.46
C LEU A 140 -4.05 -5.09 -5.47
N GLN A 141 -3.43 -4.99 -4.30
CA GLN A 141 -3.78 -3.96 -3.32
C GLN A 141 -3.54 -2.55 -3.87
N MET A 142 -2.39 -2.31 -4.52
CA MET A 142 -2.11 -1.02 -5.14
C MET A 142 -3.09 -0.70 -6.28
N LYS A 143 -3.43 -1.68 -7.13
CA LYS A 143 -4.45 -1.53 -8.17
C LYS A 143 -5.81 -1.19 -7.58
N LEU A 144 -6.19 -1.87 -6.49
CA LEU A 144 -7.44 -1.59 -5.79
C LEU A 144 -7.48 -0.16 -5.24
N GLU A 145 -6.41 0.28 -4.56
CA GLU A 145 -6.30 1.63 -4.00
C GLU A 145 -6.35 2.70 -5.11
N HIS A 146 -5.66 2.47 -6.23
CA HIS A 146 -5.71 3.35 -7.39
C HIS A 146 -7.14 3.45 -7.98
N LEU A 147 -7.80 2.31 -8.21
CA LEU A 147 -9.16 2.28 -8.75
C LEU A 147 -10.17 2.94 -7.80
N GLN A 148 -10.03 2.74 -6.50
CA GLN A 148 -10.88 3.39 -5.50
C GLN A 148 -10.70 4.91 -5.52
N ARG A 149 -9.47 5.41 -5.66
CA ARG A 149 -9.19 6.84 -5.79
C ARG A 149 -9.86 7.41 -7.04
N HIS A 150 -9.63 6.78 -8.19
CA HIS A 150 -10.19 7.25 -9.46
C HIS A 150 -11.73 7.22 -9.45
N LEU A 151 -12.34 6.21 -8.84
CA LEU A 151 -13.79 6.17 -8.65
C LEU A 151 -14.32 7.29 -7.74
N ARG A 152 -13.57 7.69 -6.70
CA ARG A 152 -13.95 8.81 -5.83
C ARG A 152 -13.89 10.13 -6.58
N GLU A 153 -12.83 10.35 -7.35
CA GLU A 153 -12.66 11.55 -8.18
C GLU A 153 -13.79 11.67 -9.20
N LYS A 154 -14.09 10.59 -9.94
CA LYS A 154 -15.19 10.57 -10.92
C LYS A 154 -16.56 10.75 -10.28
N ARG A 155 -16.79 10.23 -9.07
CA ARG A 155 -18.01 10.51 -8.30
C ARG A 155 -18.13 11.98 -7.90
N ALA A 156 -17.04 12.62 -7.49
CA ALA A 156 -17.03 14.04 -7.13
C ALA A 156 -17.29 14.93 -8.36
N GLU A 157 -16.65 14.62 -9.49
CA GLU A 157 -16.86 15.31 -10.77
C GLU A 157 -18.34 15.23 -11.19
N LEU A 158 -18.94 14.04 -11.13
CA LEU A 158 -20.36 13.84 -11.45
C LEU A 158 -21.28 14.64 -10.50
N GLN A 159 -21.00 14.65 -9.20
CA GLN A 159 -21.80 15.42 -8.24
C GLN A 159 -21.74 16.93 -8.51
N MET A 160 -20.57 17.44 -8.91
CA MET A 160 -20.42 18.84 -9.30
C MET A 160 -21.27 19.17 -10.54
N LEU A 161 -21.24 18.32 -11.56
CA LEU A 161 -22.02 18.51 -12.78
C LEU A 161 -23.53 18.48 -12.52
N ILE A 162 -24.01 17.55 -11.69
CA ILE A 162 -25.42 17.49 -11.30
C ILE A 162 -25.85 18.78 -10.60
N THR A 163 -25.04 19.26 -9.65
CA THR A 163 -25.31 20.52 -8.93
C THR A 163 -25.34 21.71 -9.89
N GLN A 164 -24.45 21.72 -10.89
CA GLN A 164 -24.43 22.77 -11.90
C GLN A 164 -25.65 22.71 -12.82
N GLU A 165 -26.08 21.52 -13.24
CA GLU A 165 -27.30 21.35 -14.04
C GLU A 165 -28.54 21.84 -13.29
N GLU A 166 -28.68 21.51 -12.00
CA GLU A 166 -29.79 21.98 -11.17
C GLU A 166 -29.83 23.51 -11.06
N ARG A 167 -28.67 24.16 -10.94
CA ARG A 167 -28.58 25.63 -10.95
C ARG A 167 -29.03 26.24 -12.26
N LEU A 168 -28.63 25.65 -13.39
CA LEU A 168 -29.00 26.13 -14.73
C LEU A 168 -30.49 25.90 -15.01
N ARG A 169 -31.06 24.79 -14.52
CA ARG A 169 -32.49 24.48 -14.66
C ARG A 169 -33.40 25.35 -13.78
N GLY A 170 -32.93 25.80 -12.61
CA GLY A 170 -33.72 26.60 -11.67
C GLY A 170 -33.76 28.11 -11.98
N GLY A 171 -33.12 28.56 -13.06
CA GLY A 171 -33.00 29.98 -13.44
C GLY A 171 -33.98 30.45 -14.53
N SER A 172 -35.16 29.84 -14.66
CA SER A 172 -36.23 30.27 -15.58
C SER A 172 -37.42 30.85 -14.82
#